data_AF-A0A7X2ZQB3-F1
#
_entry.id   AF-A0A7X2ZQB3-F1
#
_cell.length_a   1.000
_cell.length_b   1.000
_cell.length_c   1.000
_cell.angle_alpha   90.00
_cell.angle_beta   90.00
_cell.angle_gamma   90.00
#
_symmetry.space_group_name_H-M   'P 1'
#
loop_
_entity.id
_entity.type
_entity.pdbx_description
1 polymer ?
#
loop_
_entity_poly.entity_id
_entity_poly.type
_entity_poly.pdbx_seq_one_letter_code
_entity_poly.pdbx_strand_id
1 'polypeptide(L)'
;MKKAILLFSLALLASCGNQTKKEAVSTSETYGHEHPHPHSLDENGLAPYTENTIHQYAPTVALLNSIYEGDITPEQMVQQGNIGIGTVNHLAGELVAVDGVVYTIDAEGGIKVAPQDLESPNMTMINFQPKRTVTVENIGSYEDLTKALQKYATSINSFYAYRIKGEFGYLKMASAHKVENEDVSLFEYLDTRVMYTRENIKGTLVGLFTPDYLGNIVIPGMHFHFLSEDIKLGGHLEDIRFDKLQVEIQEINQVNLQLPEIEKFRTRELKQGAAPKATAKQNGK
;
A
#
# COMPACT_ATOMS: atom_id res chain seq x y z
N MET A 1 -48.18 23.33 -41.22
CA MET A 1 -48.97 22.29 -40.50
C MET A 1 -48.98 22.67 -39.01
N LYS A 2 -50.16 22.56 -38.39
CA LYS A 2 -50.56 23.08 -37.07
C LYS A 2 -49.86 22.31 -35.92
N LYS A 3 -49.40 23.00 -34.85
CA LYS A 3 -49.93 23.04 -33.44
C LYS A 3 -49.95 21.65 -32.73
N ALA A 4 -49.76 21.47 -31.42
CA ALA A 4 -49.60 22.33 -30.26
C ALA A 4 -49.21 21.46 -29.04
N ILE A 5 -48.72 22.15 -28.00
CA ILE A 5 -48.64 21.79 -26.59
C ILE A 5 -49.97 21.19 -26.08
N LEU A 6 -49.90 20.15 -25.24
CA LEU A 6 -50.99 19.76 -24.35
C LEU A 6 -50.45 19.45 -22.95
N LEU A 7 -50.73 20.38 -22.03
CA LEU A 7 -50.82 20.21 -20.58
C LEU A 7 -52.24 19.73 -20.25
N PHE A 8 -52.39 18.75 -19.36
CA PHE A 8 -53.62 18.45 -18.59
C PHE A 8 -53.25 17.32 -17.61
N SER A 9 -53.71 17.20 -16.37
CA SER A 9 -54.14 18.09 -15.30
C SER A 9 -54.28 17.19 -14.07
N LEU A 10 -54.11 17.77 -12.89
CA LEU A 10 -54.34 17.22 -11.57
C LEU A 10 -55.79 16.70 -11.37
N ALA A 11 -55.96 15.59 -10.66
CA ALA A 11 -57.19 15.26 -9.92
C ALA A 11 -56.87 14.42 -8.68
N LEU A 12 -57.10 15.02 -7.51
CA LEU A 12 -57.23 14.37 -6.19
C LEU A 12 -58.52 13.53 -6.10
N LEU A 13 -58.53 12.56 -5.18
CA LEU A 13 -59.55 12.27 -4.13
C LEU A 13 -59.12 10.95 -3.43
N ALA A 14 -58.62 10.98 -2.19
CA ALA A 14 -59.37 10.70 -0.93
C ALA A 14 -60.27 9.45 -1.03
N SER A 15 -60.19 8.41 -0.18
CA SER A 15 -60.40 8.46 1.27
C SER A 15 -60.41 7.03 1.86
N CYS A 16 -60.05 6.92 3.15
CA CYS A 16 -60.45 5.95 4.18
C CYS A 16 -60.46 4.44 3.88
N GLY A 17 -59.75 3.64 4.68
CA GLY A 17 -60.41 2.99 5.81
C GLY A 17 -59.48 2.12 6.65
N ASN A 18 -59.74 2.17 7.96
CA ASN A 18 -58.89 1.76 9.07
C ASN A 18 -59.25 0.35 9.58
N GLN A 19 -58.25 -0.36 10.12
CA GLN A 19 -58.29 -1.37 11.21
C GLN A 19 -59.24 -2.59 11.14
N THR A 20 -58.67 -3.79 11.39
CA THR A 20 -58.84 -4.49 12.69
C THR A 20 -58.02 -5.78 12.83
N LYS A 21 -57.59 -6.02 14.08
CA LYS A 21 -56.80 -7.11 14.67
C LYS A 21 -57.34 -8.54 14.47
N LYS A 22 -56.47 -9.55 14.56
CA LYS A 22 -56.44 -10.53 15.68
C LYS A 22 -55.27 -11.53 15.60
N GLU A 23 -54.74 -11.84 16.78
CA GLU A 23 -53.66 -12.77 17.12
C GLU A 23 -54.07 -14.26 17.01
N ALA A 24 -53.10 -15.15 16.81
CA ALA A 24 -52.98 -16.44 17.52
C ALA A 24 -51.56 -17.04 17.33
N VAL A 25 -51.14 -17.82 18.32
CA VAL A 25 -49.77 -18.21 18.72
C VAL A 25 -49.47 -19.68 18.36
N SER A 26 -48.15 -20.03 18.34
CA SER A 26 -47.53 -21.37 18.46
C SER A 26 -47.32 -22.13 17.14
N THR A 27 -46.17 -22.72 16.78
CA THR A 27 -45.12 -23.44 17.54
C THR A 27 -43.73 -23.30 16.88
N SER A 28 -42.70 -23.54 17.71
CA SER A 28 -41.27 -23.72 17.44
C SER A 28 -40.86 -24.47 16.16
N GLU A 29 -39.80 -23.99 15.51
CA GLU A 29 -38.63 -24.80 15.16
C GLU A 29 -37.40 -23.90 14.94
N THR A 30 -36.32 -24.26 15.63
CA THR A 30 -35.04 -23.54 15.72
C THR A 30 -34.20 -23.76 14.46
N TYR A 31 -33.88 -22.69 13.74
CA TYR A 31 -32.66 -22.61 12.94
C TYR A 31 -31.84 -21.43 13.48
N GLY A 32 -30.86 -21.76 14.32
CA GLY A 32 -29.86 -20.81 14.79
C GLY A 32 -28.93 -20.43 13.65
N HIS A 33 -29.20 -19.32 13.01
CA HIS A 33 -28.20 -18.53 12.31
C HIS A 33 -28.05 -17.19 13.01
N GLU A 34 -27.35 -17.21 14.14
CA GLU A 34 -26.80 -15.99 14.74
C GLU A 34 -25.43 -15.72 14.13
N HIS A 35 -25.39 -14.84 13.13
CA HIS A 35 -24.21 -14.02 12.89
C HIS A 35 -24.65 -12.56 12.73
N PRO A 36 -24.81 -11.81 13.83
CA PRO A 36 -24.78 -10.37 13.75
C PRO A 36 -23.31 -9.94 13.75
N HIS A 37 -22.74 -9.72 12.57
CA HIS A 37 -21.56 -8.86 12.48
C HIS A 37 -22.08 -7.44 12.24
N PRO A 38 -22.14 -6.57 13.26
CA PRO A 38 -22.34 -5.16 13.01
C PRO A 38 -21.04 -4.65 12.38
N HIS A 39 -21.05 -4.42 11.07
CA HIS A 39 -20.06 -3.56 10.44
C HIS A 39 -20.32 -2.16 10.98
N SER A 40 -19.69 -1.81 12.11
CA SER A 40 -19.79 -0.47 12.69
C SER A 40 -19.07 0.48 11.75
N LEU A 41 -19.82 1.12 10.86
CA LEU A 41 -19.29 2.18 10.03
C LEU A 41 -18.76 3.31 10.93
N ASP A 42 -17.71 4.01 10.50
CA ASP A 42 -17.30 5.26 11.13
C ASP A 42 -18.38 6.35 10.94
N GLU A 43 -18.16 7.54 11.50
CA GLU A 43 -19.09 8.68 11.39
C GLU A 43 -19.36 9.12 9.93
N ASN A 44 -18.53 8.66 8.99
CA ASN A 44 -18.63 8.95 7.56
C ASN A 44 -19.22 7.77 6.75
N GLY A 45 -19.62 6.68 7.40
CA GLY A 45 -20.22 5.53 6.72
C GLY A 45 -19.19 4.56 6.09
N LEU A 46 -17.91 4.64 6.46
CA LEU A 46 -16.86 3.74 5.97
C LEU A 46 -16.61 2.60 6.96
N ALA A 47 -16.26 1.42 6.44
CA ALA A 47 -15.84 0.31 7.31
C ALA A 47 -14.62 0.73 8.15
N PRO A 48 -14.58 0.37 9.44
CA PRO A 48 -13.53 0.84 10.33
C PRO A 48 -12.19 0.24 9.90
N TYR A 49 -11.14 1.05 9.88
CA TYR A 49 -9.79 0.57 9.61
C TYR A 49 -9.30 -0.27 10.79
N THR A 50 -8.75 -1.44 10.49
CA THR A 50 -8.16 -2.35 11.48
C THR A 50 -6.65 -2.42 11.29
N GLU A 51 -5.96 -3.05 12.25
CA GLU A 51 -4.55 -3.44 12.08
C GLU A 51 -4.32 -4.26 10.78
N ASN A 52 -5.34 -4.94 10.24
CA ASN A 52 -5.22 -5.72 9.00
C ASN A 52 -5.52 -4.90 7.73
N THR A 53 -5.17 -3.60 7.73
CA THR A 53 -5.42 -2.68 6.62
C THR A 53 -4.11 -2.13 6.06
N ILE A 54 -3.93 -2.22 4.75
CA ILE A 54 -2.98 -1.37 4.02
C ILE A 54 -3.64 -0.05 3.73
N HIS A 55 -2.96 1.04 4.08
CA HIS A 55 -3.31 2.38 3.66
C HIS A 55 -2.43 2.77 2.48
N GLN A 56 -2.99 2.68 1.28
CA GLN A 56 -2.31 3.06 0.04
C GLN A 56 -2.76 4.47 -0.35
N TYR A 57 -1.82 5.39 -0.44
CA TYR A 57 -2.02 6.65 -1.14
C TYR A 57 -1.60 6.51 -2.59
N ALA A 58 -2.51 6.85 -3.49
CA ALA A 58 -2.43 6.68 -4.95
C ALA A 58 -2.21 5.23 -5.42
N PRO A 59 -2.96 4.76 -6.42
CA PRO A 59 -2.77 3.40 -6.92
C PRO A 59 -1.52 3.34 -7.80
N THR A 60 -0.82 2.18 -7.85
CA THR A 60 0.34 1.96 -8.74
C THR A 60 0.07 2.34 -10.20
N VAL A 61 -1.18 2.19 -10.67
CA VAL A 61 -1.56 2.58 -12.04
C VAL A 61 -1.36 4.08 -12.30
N ALA A 62 -1.36 4.95 -11.28
CA ALA A 62 -1.00 6.35 -11.44
C ALA A 62 0.46 6.52 -11.88
N LEU A 63 1.38 5.80 -11.23
CA LEU A 63 2.80 5.77 -11.60
C LEU A 63 3.01 5.18 -12.99
N LEU A 64 2.26 4.13 -13.36
CA LEU A 64 2.31 3.54 -14.71
C LEU A 64 1.89 4.52 -15.81
N ASN A 65 1.12 5.54 -15.45
CA ASN A 65 0.66 6.59 -16.36
C ASN A 65 1.40 7.92 -16.12
N SER A 66 2.65 7.86 -15.63
CA SER A 66 3.54 9.01 -15.41
C SER A 66 2.91 10.15 -14.59
N ILE A 67 2.14 9.78 -13.57
CA ILE A 67 1.65 10.69 -12.53
C ILE A 67 2.58 10.53 -11.33
N TYR A 68 3.62 11.36 -11.29
CA TYR A 68 4.65 11.35 -10.24
C TYR A 68 4.47 12.47 -9.22
N GLU A 69 3.26 13.01 -9.13
CA GLU A 69 2.88 14.00 -8.13
C GLU A 69 1.70 13.45 -7.31
N GLY A 70 1.68 13.82 -6.05
CA GLY A 70 0.56 13.67 -5.14
C GLY A 70 0.63 14.76 -4.06
N ASP A 71 -0.31 14.70 -3.13
CA ASP A 71 -0.59 15.71 -2.11
C ASP A 71 -0.59 15.15 -0.68
N ILE A 72 -0.17 13.88 -0.48
CA ILE A 72 -0.03 13.32 0.87
C ILE A 72 1.25 13.80 1.55
N THR A 73 1.10 14.33 2.75
CA THR A 73 2.19 14.84 3.60
C THR A 73 2.65 13.80 4.62
N PRO A 74 3.88 13.91 5.17
CA PRO A 74 4.35 13.04 6.25
C PRO A 74 3.42 13.00 7.47
N GLU A 75 2.78 14.13 7.81
CA GLU A 75 1.80 14.19 8.89
C GLU A 75 0.61 13.26 8.64
N GLN A 76 0.06 13.27 7.42
CA GLN A 76 -1.03 12.38 7.03
C GLN A 76 -0.56 10.92 6.93
N MET A 77 0.66 10.67 6.46
CA MET A 77 1.22 9.32 6.38
C MET A 77 1.27 8.65 7.76
N VAL A 78 1.79 9.34 8.78
CA VAL A 78 1.94 8.73 10.13
C VAL A 78 0.60 8.54 10.86
N GLN A 79 -0.46 9.24 10.44
CA GLN A 79 -1.83 8.96 10.91
C GLN A 79 -2.37 7.62 10.37
N GLN A 80 -1.83 7.13 9.25
CA GLN A 80 -2.26 5.89 8.59
C GLN A 80 -1.47 4.66 9.05
N GLY A 81 -0.33 4.83 9.71
CA GLY A 81 0.49 3.71 10.12
C GLY A 81 1.81 4.08 10.77
N ASN A 82 2.53 3.07 11.27
CA ASN A 82 3.82 3.23 11.94
C ASN A 82 4.99 2.64 11.14
N ILE A 83 4.71 1.87 10.08
CA ILE A 83 5.69 1.48 9.07
C ILE A 83 5.13 1.75 7.67
N GLY A 84 6.03 1.89 6.70
CA GLY A 84 5.62 2.12 5.32
C GLY A 84 6.77 2.29 4.36
N ILE A 85 6.44 2.28 3.07
CA ILE A 85 7.36 2.45 1.95
C ILE A 85 6.67 3.25 0.84
N GLY A 86 7.45 4.03 0.10
CA GLY A 86 6.94 4.88 -0.97
C GLY A 86 8.05 5.65 -1.66
N THR A 87 7.70 6.75 -2.32
CA THR A 87 8.66 7.61 -3.02
C THR A 87 8.30 9.08 -2.85
N VAL A 88 9.22 9.98 -3.16
CA VAL A 88 9.00 11.43 -3.13
C VAL A 88 8.40 11.89 -4.47
N ASN A 89 7.68 13.03 -4.50
CA ASN A 89 7.23 13.63 -5.76
C ASN A 89 8.37 13.70 -6.78
N HIS A 90 8.02 13.48 -8.04
CA HIS A 90 8.92 13.31 -9.18
C HIS A 90 9.89 12.13 -9.05
N LEU A 91 9.54 11.13 -8.23
CA LEU A 91 10.37 9.96 -7.94
C LEU A 91 11.77 10.35 -7.44
N ALA A 92 11.85 11.45 -6.69
CA ALA A 92 13.11 12.06 -6.23
C ALA A 92 13.69 11.33 -5.00
N GLY A 93 13.93 10.03 -5.17
CA GLY A 93 14.39 9.13 -4.12
C GLY A 93 13.26 8.31 -3.50
N GLU A 94 13.58 7.64 -2.40
CA GLU A 94 12.68 6.68 -1.74
C GLU A 94 12.16 7.23 -0.41
N LEU A 95 11.04 6.68 0.07
CA LEU A 95 10.51 6.90 1.41
C LEU A 95 10.50 5.59 2.20
N VAL A 96 10.87 5.65 3.47
CA VAL A 96 10.66 4.55 4.42
C VAL A 96 10.13 5.12 5.72
N ALA A 97 9.09 4.50 6.27
CA ALA A 97 8.58 4.83 7.59
C ALA A 97 8.92 3.71 8.57
N VAL A 98 9.50 4.08 9.72
CA VAL A 98 9.86 3.16 10.80
C VAL A 98 9.45 3.80 12.12
N ASP A 99 8.72 3.05 12.94
CA ASP A 99 8.26 3.45 14.26
C ASP A 99 7.56 4.82 14.28
N GLY A 100 6.74 5.10 13.27
CA GLY A 100 5.95 6.34 13.16
C GLY A 100 6.74 7.55 12.68
N VAL A 101 7.95 7.37 12.16
CA VAL A 101 8.75 8.45 11.55
C VAL A 101 8.99 8.14 10.08
N VAL A 102 8.71 9.11 9.21
CA VAL A 102 8.97 9.00 7.76
C VAL A 102 10.36 9.57 7.46
N TYR A 103 11.14 8.83 6.67
CA TYR A 103 12.48 9.21 6.23
C TYR A 103 12.52 9.27 4.70
N THR A 104 13.22 10.27 4.17
CA THR A 104 13.60 10.36 2.76
C THR A 104 14.96 9.72 2.55
N ILE A 105 15.12 9.06 1.41
CA ILE A 105 16.36 8.46 0.97
C ILE A 105 16.74 9.09 -0.36
N ASP A 106 17.81 9.88 -0.40
CA ASP A 106 18.28 10.49 -1.65
C ASP A 106 18.90 9.46 -2.61
N ALA A 107 19.30 9.89 -3.81
CA ALA A 107 19.82 9.02 -4.86
C ALA A 107 21.08 8.26 -4.42
N GLU A 108 21.91 8.86 -3.56
CA GLU A 108 23.13 8.28 -3.01
C GLU A 108 22.89 7.42 -1.75
N GLY A 109 21.63 7.29 -1.32
CA GLY A 109 21.20 6.54 -0.15
C GLY A 109 21.18 7.34 1.14
N GLY A 110 21.48 8.64 1.10
CA GLY A 110 21.51 9.52 2.27
C GLY A 110 20.13 9.67 2.90
N ILE A 111 20.09 9.60 4.23
CA ILE A 111 18.83 9.67 5.00
C ILE A 111 18.62 11.04 5.63
N LYS A 112 17.36 11.49 5.57
CA LYS A 112 16.83 12.59 6.40
C LYS A 112 15.45 12.24 6.90
N VAL A 113 15.05 12.82 8.04
CA VAL A 113 13.63 12.86 8.41
C VAL A 113 12.89 13.66 7.33
N ALA A 114 11.75 13.15 6.87
CA ALA A 114 10.97 13.81 5.83
C ALA A 114 10.52 15.20 6.32
N PRO A 115 10.76 16.28 5.55
CA PRO A 115 10.31 17.61 5.91
C PRO A 115 8.78 17.68 5.82
N GLN A 116 8.16 18.56 6.62
CA GLN A 116 6.70 18.60 6.76
C GLN A 116 5.96 18.95 5.46
N ASP A 117 6.60 19.71 4.58
CA ASP A 117 6.11 20.13 3.27
C ASP A 117 6.44 19.14 2.15
N LEU A 118 7.02 17.97 2.47
CA LEU A 118 7.20 16.91 1.50
C LEU A 118 5.83 16.37 1.05
N GLU A 119 5.74 16.06 -0.23
CA GLU A 119 4.60 15.39 -0.83
C GLU A 119 5.06 14.12 -1.55
N SER A 120 4.14 13.15 -1.65
CA SER A 120 4.41 11.84 -2.26
C SER A 120 3.35 11.48 -3.30
N PRO A 121 3.75 10.85 -4.43
CA PRO A 121 2.83 10.36 -5.44
C PRO A 121 2.42 8.91 -5.20
N ASN A 122 3.07 8.21 -4.25
CA ASN A 122 2.77 6.84 -3.90
C ASN A 122 3.38 6.51 -2.53
N MET A 123 2.52 6.13 -1.59
CA MET A 123 2.94 5.72 -0.25
C MET A 123 2.04 4.59 0.25
N THR A 124 2.65 3.54 0.78
CA THR A 124 1.95 2.50 1.55
C THR A 124 2.29 2.65 3.03
N MET A 125 1.28 2.81 3.86
CA MET A 125 1.37 2.84 5.32
C MET A 125 0.59 1.69 5.95
N ILE A 126 1.08 1.18 7.07
CA ILE A 126 0.49 0.05 7.80
C ILE A 126 0.60 0.35 9.30
N ASN A 127 -0.50 0.19 10.02
CA ASN A 127 -0.46 0.08 11.48
C ASN A 127 0.04 -1.32 11.86
N PHE A 128 1.36 -1.45 11.99
CA PHE A 128 2.03 -2.71 12.19
C PHE A 128 2.08 -3.10 13.67
N GLN A 129 1.41 -4.21 13.98
CA GLN A 129 1.28 -4.87 15.28
C GLN A 129 1.44 -6.39 15.07
N PRO A 130 2.65 -6.85 14.72
CA PRO A 130 2.88 -8.21 14.29
C PRO A 130 2.60 -9.19 15.44
N LYS A 131 1.76 -10.19 15.18
CA LYS A 131 1.48 -11.29 16.12
C LYS A 131 2.37 -12.50 15.88
N ARG A 132 3.18 -12.46 14.82
CA ARG A 132 4.05 -13.56 14.40
C ARG A 132 5.48 -13.06 14.24
N THR A 133 6.39 -13.78 14.88
CA THR A 133 7.84 -13.61 14.71
C THR A 133 8.45 -14.97 14.41
N VAL A 134 9.30 -15.02 13.39
CA VAL A 134 9.96 -16.24 12.94
C VAL A 134 11.45 -16.01 12.81
N THR A 135 12.23 -17.07 12.98
CA THR A 135 13.67 -17.02 12.65
C THR A 135 13.84 -17.44 11.19
N VAL A 136 14.57 -16.63 10.43
CA VAL A 136 14.99 -16.92 9.05
C VAL A 136 16.50 -17.03 9.04
N GLU A 137 17.02 -18.06 8.37
CA GLU A 137 18.45 -18.40 8.38
C GLU A 137 18.95 -18.67 6.95
N ASN A 138 20.26 -18.54 6.75
CA ASN A 138 20.97 -18.87 5.52
C ASN A 138 20.43 -18.15 4.28
N ILE A 139 20.20 -16.85 4.36
CA ILE A 139 19.75 -16.04 3.23
C ILE A 139 20.96 -15.55 2.45
N GLY A 140 21.11 -16.01 1.21
CA GLY A 140 22.19 -15.63 0.30
C GLY A 140 21.78 -14.59 -0.76
N SER A 141 20.47 -14.41 -0.95
CA SER A 141 19.92 -13.53 -1.98
C SER A 141 18.50 -13.05 -1.66
N TYR A 142 18.03 -12.06 -2.42
CA TYR A 142 16.63 -11.63 -2.41
C TYR A 142 15.64 -12.76 -2.71
N GLU A 143 16.01 -13.66 -3.62
CA GLU A 143 15.18 -14.80 -4.00
C GLU A 143 15.06 -15.81 -2.84
N ASP A 144 16.16 -16.05 -2.11
CA ASP A 144 16.15 -16.89 -0.91
C ASP A 144 15.26 -16.29 0.17
N LEU A 145 15.35 -14.97 0.39
CA LEU A 145 14.47 -14.27 1.33
C LEU A 145 13.01 -14.44 0.93
N THR A 146 12.67 -14.19 -0.34
CA THR A 146 11.31 -14.34 -0.86
C THR A 146 10.77 -15.74 -0.62
N LYS A 147 11.52 -16.78 -0.98
CA LYS A 147 11.15 -18.18 -0.76
C LYS A 147 11.01 -18.52 0.73
N ALA A 148 11.89 -17.97 1.58
CA ALA A 148 11.83 -18.19 3.01
C ALA A 148 10.57 -17.59 3.64
N LEU A 149 10.20 -16.36 3.25
CA LEU A 149 9.01 -15.68 3.77
C LEU A 149 7.71 -16.31 3.27
N GLN A 150 7.66 -16.78 2.02
CA GLN A 150 6.49 -17.44 1.44
C GLN A 150 6.07 -18.71 2.18
N LYS A 151 7.01 -19.41 2.85
CA LYS A 151 6.68 -20.59 3.69
C LYS A 151 5.78 -20.25 4.87
N TYR A 152 5.71 -18.97 5.25
CA TYR A 152 4.89 -18.50 6.35
C TYR A 152 3.57 -17.87 5.90
N ALA A 153 3.36 -17.70 4.59
CA ALA A 153 2.08 -17.21 4.07
C ALA A 153 0.96 -18.23 4.34
N THR A 154 -0.14 -17.74 4.89
CA THR A 154 -1.39 -18.46 5.20
C THR A 154 -2.37 -18.41 4.02
N SER A 155 -2.18 -17.43 3.13
CA SER A 155 -2.97 -17.15 1.93
C SER A 155 -2.06 -16.54 0.86
N ILE A 156 -2.13 -17.06 -0.37
CA ILE A 156 -1.45 -16.45 -1.53
C ILE A 156 -2.16 -15.20 -2.07
N ASN A 157 -3.36 -14.92 -1.55
CA ASN A 157 -4.23 -13.84 -2.00
C ASN A 157 -4.31 -12.68 -0.98
N SER A 158 -3.57 -12.76 0.12
CA SER A 158 -3.49 -11.70 1.12
C SER A 158 -2.20 -10.89 0.94
N PHE A 159 -2.20 -9.67 1.46
CA PHE A 159 -0.96 -8.91 1.64
C PHE A 159 -0.21 -9.40 2.87
N TYR A 160 1.08 -9.12 2.93
CA TYR A 160 1.87 -9.30 4.15
C TYR A 160 2.82 -8.14 4.37
N ALA A 161 2.85 -7.60 5.59
CA ALA A 161 3.88 -6.68 6.02
C ALA A 161 4.99 -7.43 6.75
N TYR A 162 6.21 -6.94 6.58
CA TYR A 162 7.42 -7.51 7.18
C TYR A 162 8.25 -6.42 7.84
N ARG A 163 8.81 -6.74 9.00
CA ARG A 163 9.92 -5.98 9.60
C ARG A 163 11.06 -6.93 9.93
N ILE A 164 12.26 -6.59 9.48
CA ILE A 164 13.48 -7.36 9.75
C ILE A 164 14.51 -6.40 10.35
N LYS A 165 14.86 -6.60 11.61
CA LYS A 165 15.86 -5.79 12.31
C LYS A 165 17.09 -6.63 12.64
N GLY A 166 18.26 -6.09 12.36
CA GLY A 166 19.52 -6.69 12.78
C GLY A 166 20.70 -6.29 11.90
N GLU A 167 21.70 -7.17 11.87
CA GLU A 167 22.91 -6.98 11.09
C GLU A 167 22.84 -7.78 9.80
N PHE A 168 23.03 -7.10 8.68
CA PHE A 168 23.04 -7.67 7.34
C PHE A 168 24.49 -7.79 6.89
N GLY A 169 24.91 -9.01 6.56
CA GLY A 169 26.26 -9.26 6.05
C GLY A 169 26.49 -8.59 4.69
N TYR A 170 25.44 -8.44 3.89
CA TYR A 170 25.46 -7.67 2.65
C TYR A 170 24.06 -7.15 2.31
N LEU A 171 24.02 -5.92 1.78
CA LEU A 171 22.85 -5.34 1.12
C LEU A 171 23.28 -4.74 -0.22
N LYS A 172 22.48 -4.97 -1.27
CA LYS A 172 22.44 -4.17 -2.48
C LYS A 172 21.16 -3.37 -2.47
N MET A 173 21.26 -2.08 -2.70
CA MET A 173 20.14 -1.15 -2.68
C MET A 173 20.16 -0.25 -3.90
N ALA A 174 19.02 0.37 -4.15
CA ALA A 174 18.80 1.36 -5.19
C ALA A 174 18.10 2.60 -4.63
N SER A 175 18.33 3.74 -5.25
CA SER A 175 17.49 4.94 -5.15
C SER A 175 17.59 5.68 -6.49
N ALA A 176 16.95 6.83 -6.63
CA ALA A 176 16.93 7.55 -7.90
C ALA A 176 17.07 9.06 -7.73
N HIS A 177 17.57 9.69 -8.78
CA HIS A 177 17.45 11.13 -8.95
C HIS A 177 16.04 11.49 -9.38
N LYS A 178 15.67 12.75 -9.11
CA LYS A 178 14.43 13.36 -9.56
C LYS A 178 14.23 13.20 -11.08
N VAL A 179 13.03 12.79 -11.46
CA VAL A 179 12.56 12.80 -12.85
C VAL A 179 12.10 14.22 -13.20
N GLU A 180 12.87 14.91 -14.04
CA GLU A 180 12.55 16.27 -14.49
C GLU A 180 11.58 16.29 -15.70
N ASN A 181 11.50 15.20 -16.46
CA ASN A 181 10.67 15.11 -17.66
C ASN A 181 9.49 14.16 -17.43
N GLU A 182 8.27 14.67 -17.56
CA GLU A 182 7.03 13.91 -17.38
C GLU A 182 6.77 12.84 -18.45
N ASP A 183 7.52 12.87 -19.56
CA ASP A 183 7.45 11.85 -20.61
C ASP A 183 8.25 10.58 -20.26
N VAL A 184 9.07 10.61 -19.21
CA VAL A 184 9.79 9.44 -18.73
C VAL A 184 8.78 8.43 -18.20
N SER A 185 8.81 7.21 -18.75
CA SER A 185 7.99 6.11 -18.26
C SER A 185 8.55 5.54 -16.95
N LEU A 186 7.71 4.84 -16.19
CA LEU A 186 8.15 4.21 -14.93
C LEU A 186 9.28 3.20 -15.18
N PHE A 187 9.26 2.48 -16.31
CA PHE A 187 10.30 1.52 -16.66
C PHE A 187 11.63 2.20 -16.99
N GLU A 188 11.60 3.28 -17.76
CA GLU A 188 12.81 4.08 -18.03
C GLU A 188 13.36 4.68 -16.74
N TYR A 189 12.49 5.17 -15.84
CA TYR A 189 12.92 5.61 -14.51
C TYR A 189 13.67 4.52 -13.74
N LEU A 190 13.13 3.29 -13.71
CA LEU A 190 13.76 2.18 -12.98
C LEU A 190 15.17 1.84 -13.51
N ASP A 191 15.45 2.13 -14.78
CA ASP A 191 16.77 1.95 -15.38
C ASP A 191 17.77 3.07 -15.01
N THR A 192 17.30 4.22 -14.51
CA THR A 192 18.14 5.35 -14.08
C THR A 192 18.61 5.26 -12.62
N ARG A 193 18.16 4.25 -11.89
CA ARG A 193 18.43 4.13 -10.45
C ARG A 193 19.91 3.95 -10.15
N VAL A 194 20.36 4.65 -9.12
CA VAL A 194 21.73 4.54 -8.59
C VAL A 194 21.78 3.32 -7.67
N MET A 195 22.63 2.37 -8.02
CA MET A 195 22.82 1.12 -7.30
C MET A 195 24.04 1.21 -6.39
N TYR A 196 23.91 0.77 -5.13
CA TYR A 196 25.02 0.74 -4.18
C TYR A 196 24.95 -0.48 -3.26
N THR A 197 26.12 -0.88 -2.75
CA THR A 197 26.24 -2.02 -1.84
C THR A 197 26.83 -1.61 -0.50
N ARG A 198 26.50 -2.36 0.54
CA ARG A 198 27.12 -2.28 1.87
C ARG A 198 27.32 -3.68 2.44
N GLU A 199 28.33 -3.81 3.29
CA GLU A 199 28.60 -5.02 4.06
C GLU A 199 28.50 -4.70 5.55
N ASN A 200 28.13 -5.72 6.34
CA ASN A 200 28.09 -5.68 7.80
C ASN A 200 27.39 -4.43 8.35
N ILE A 201 26.18 -4.17 7.84
CA ILE A 201 25.40 -2.99 8.17
C ILE A 201 24.21 -3.35 9.06
N LYS A 202 24.02 -2.58 10.13
CA LYS A 202 22.86 -2.73 11.03
C LYS A 202 21.74 -1.82 10.59
N GLY A 203 20.51 -2.31 10.71
CA GLY A 203 19.33 -1.49 10.43
C GLY A 203 18.04 -2.28 10.43
N THR A 204 17.04 -1.69 9.78
CA THR A 204 15.68 -2.20 9.68
C THR A 204 15.27 -2.25 8.22
N LEU A 205 14.77 -3.40 7.78
CA LEU A 205 13.99 -3.52 6.55
C LEU A 205 12.52 -3.44 6.90
N VAL A 206 11.80 -2.62 6.14
CA VAL A 206 10.34 -2.60 6.08
C VAL A 206 9.96 -3.13 4.72
N GLY A 207 9.04 -4.09 4.66
CA GLY A 207 8.59 -4.58 3.37
C GLY A 207 7.17 -5.07 3.33
N LEU A 208 6.74 -5.30 2.10
CA LEU A 208 5.40 -5.67 1.74
C LEU A 208 5.43 -6.80 0.70
N PHE A 209 4.55 -7.78 0.87
CA PHE A 209 4.13 -8.66 -0.21
C PHE A 209 2.74 -8.26 -0.70
N THR A 210 2.62 -8.12 -2.01
CA THR A 210 1.34 -7.88 -2.71
C THR A 210 1.08 -8.97 -3.75
N PRO A 211 -0.10 -9.63 -3.73
CA PRO A 211 -0.51 -10.54 -4.80
C PRO A 211 -0.54 -9.88 -6.19
N ASP A 212 -0.12 -10.60 -7.24
CA ASP A 212 0.02 -10.05 -8.59
C ASP A 212 -1.30 -9.43 -9.13
N TYR A 213 -2.47 -9.95 -8.75
CA TYR A 213 -3.78 -9.43 -9.21
C TYR A 213 -4.12 -8.02 -8.66
N LEU A 214 -3.40 -7.56 -7.63
CA LEU A 214 -3.55 -6.23 -7.03
C LEU A 214 -2.51 -5.23 -7.54
N GLY A 215 -1.69 -5.62 -8.53
CA GLY A 215 -0.54 -4.85 -9.01
C GLY A 215 -0.84 -3.42 -9.51
N ASN A 216 -2.07 -3.14 -9.94
CA ASN A 216 -2.48 -1.79 -10.34
C ASN A 216 -2.88 -0.90 -9.15
N ILE A 217 -3.07 -1.48 -7.96
CA ILE A 217 -3.39 -0.77 -6.71
C ILE A 217 -2.12 -0.58 -5.88
N VAL A 218 -1.40 -1.67 -5.61
CA VAL A 218 -0.15 -1.69 -4.83
C VAL A 218 0.90 -2.47 -5.62
N ILE A 219 2.18 -2.09 -5.54
CA ILE A 219 3.26 -2.74 -6.32
C ILE A 219 3.31 -4.25 -6.00
N PRO A 220 3.26 -5.14 -7.02
CA PRO A 220 3.17 -6.58 -6.81
C PRO A 220 4.50 -7.23 -6.42
N GLY A 221 4.41 -8.38 -5.74
CA GLY A 221 5.55 -9.15 -5.27
C GLY A 221 6.08 -8.65 -3.92
N MET A 222 7.29 -9.09 -3.58
CA MET A 222 8.02 -8.58 -2.42
C MET A 222 8.60 -7.20 -2.76
N HIS A 223 8.48 -6.24 -1.85
CA HIS A 223 9.00 -4.87 -1.97
C HIS A 223 9.54 -4.43 -0.61
N PHE A 224 10.82 -4.11 -0.51
CA PHE A 224 11.47 -3.75 0.75
C PHE A 224 12.27 -2.45 0.63
N HIS A 225 12.16 -1.58 1.62
CA HIS A 225 13.09 -0.46 1.82
C HIS A 225 13.89 -0.65 3.11
N PHE A 226 15.12 -0.15 3.13
CA PHE A 226 16.06 -0.25 4.25
C PHE A 226 16.30 1.10 4.92
N LEU A 227 16.47 1.07 6.24
CA LEU A 227 16.94 2.18 7.07
C LEU A 227 18.06 1.70 7.99
N SER A 228 19.25 2.28 7.87
CA SER A 228 20.40 1.99 8.76
C SER A 228 20.12 2.42 10.20
N GLU A 229 20.68 1.69 11.17
CA GLU A 229 20.54 1.98 12.61
C GLU A 229 21.06 3.37 12.99
N ASP A 230 22.10 3.87 12.31
CA ASP A 230 22.67 5.21 12.56
C ASP A 230 21.99 6.32 11.75
N ILE A 231 20.92 6.00 11.01
CA ILE A 231 20.10 6.94 10.23
C ILE A 231 20.97 7.73 9.23
N LYS A 232 21.93 7.07 8.58
CA LYS A 232 22.76 7.70 7.55
C LYS A 232 22.56 7.13 6.15
N LEU A 233 22.07 5.90 6.06
CA LEU A 233 21.93 5.19 4.80
C LEU A 233 20.61 4.42 4.73
N GLY A 234 19.96 4.46 3.58
CA GLY A 234 18.87 3.55 3.27
C GLY A 234 18.84 3.23 1.79
N GLY A 235 17.71 2.71 1.33
CA GLY A 235 17.43 2.49 -0.09
C GLY A 235 16.36 1.44 -0.33
N HIS A 236 15.93 1.34 -1.57
CA HIS A 236 15.13 0.23 -2.07
C HIS A 236 15.99 -1.04 -2.13
N LEU A 237 15.55 -2.15 -1.56
CA LEU A 237 16.32 -3.40 -1.52
C LEU A 237 16.35 -4.09 -2.89
N GLU A 238 17.54 -4.42 -3.36
CA GLU A 238 17.76 -5.16 -4.61
C GLU A 238 18.38 -6.55 -4.38
N ASP A 239 19.20 -6.70 -3.33
CA ASP A 239 19.77 -7.99 -2.93
C ASP A 239 20.22 -7.98 -1.47
N ILE A 240 20.35 -9.16 -0.87
CA ILE A 240 20.55 -9.30 0.58
C ILE A 240 21.29 -10.59 0.95
N ARG A 241 22.12 -10.53 1.99
CA ARG A 241 22.68 -11.72 2.65
C ARG A 241 22.73 -11.55 4.17
N PHE A 242 22.31 -12.58 4.89
CA PHE A 242 22.48 -12.69 6.34
C PHE A 242 22.38 -14.15 6.80
N ASP A 243 23.02 -14.46 7.93
CA ASP A 243 23.08 -15.82 8.45
C ASP A 243 21.83 -16.19 9.24
N LYS A 244 21.36 -15.30 10.13
CA LYS A 244 20.20 -15.53 10.99
C LYS A 244 19.61 -14.22 11.50
N LEU A 245 18.32 -13.98 11.22
CA LEU A 245 17.57 -12.82 11.72
C LEU A 245 16.15 -13.21 12.13
N GLN A 246 15.57 -12.41 13.03
CA GLN A 246 14.14 -12.49 13.33
C GLN A 246 13.35 -11.63 12.34
N VAL A 247 12.25 -12.18 11.84
CA VAL A 247 11.32 -11.50 10.95
C VAL A 247 9.96 -11.44 11.63
N GLU A 248 9.45 -10.22 11.78
CA GLU A 248 8.08 -9.95 12.20
C GLU A 248 7.16 -9.93 10.98
N ILE A 249 6.00 -10.58 11.08
CA ILE A 249 5.07 -10.78 9.97
C ILE A 249 3.66 -10.42 10.40
N GLN A 250 2.94 -9.72 9.53
CA GLN A 250 1.51 -9.43 9.68
C GLN A 250 0.79 -9.69 8.36
N GLU A 251 -0.20 -10.60 8.37
CA GLU A 251 -1.12 -10.80 7.24
C GLU A 251 -2.14 -9.66 7.21
N ILE A 252 -2.42 -9.14 6.02
CA ILE A 252 -3.32 -8.00 5.81
C ILE A 252 -4.33 -8.39 4.72
N ASN A 253 -5.62 -8.19 5.01
CA ASN A 253 -6.73 -8.60 4.15
C ASN A 253 -7.68 -7.46 3.77
N GLN A 254 -7.35 -6.21 4.14
CA GLN A 254 -8.08 -5.01 3.77
C GLN A 254 -7.15 -3.99 3.11
N VAL A 255 -7.68 -3.27 2.12
CA VAL A 255 -7.01 -2.13 1.49
C VAL A 255 -7.89 -0.91 1.62
N ASN A 256 -7.32 0.16 2.14
CA ASN A 256 -7.83 1.51 2.07
C ASN A 256 -7.04 2.28 1.03
N LEU A 257 -7.68 2.67 -0.07
CA LEU A 257 -7.05 3.42 -1.16
C LEU A 257 -7.48 4.88 -1.11
N GLN A 258 -6.57 5.78 -0.78
CA GLN A 258 -6.76 7.21 -0.90
C GLN A 258 -6.34 7.65 -2.31
N LEU A 259 -7.23 8.33 -3.02
CA LEU A 259 -6.96 8.86 -4.35
C LEU A 259 -6.38 10.28 -4.25
N PRO A 260 -5.39 10.65 -5.09
CA PRO A 260 -4.89 12.02 -5.15
C PRO A 260 -5.98 13.02 -5.56
N GLU A 261 -5.96 14.23 -4.97
CA GLU A 261 -6.88 15.31 -5.33
C GLU A 261 -6.29 16.27 -6.39
N ILE A 262 -5.10 15.98 -6.90
CA ILE A 262 -4.41 16.76 -7.93
C ILE A 262 -5.09 16.68 -9.31
N GLU A 263 -5.01 17.76 -10.09
CA GLU A 263 -5.65 17.88 -11.41
C GLU A 263 -5.22 16.77 -12.39
N LYS A 264 -3.92 16.45 -12.42
CA LYS A 264 -3.34 15.46 -13.34
C LYS A 264 -3.94 14.07 -13.13
N PHE A 265 -4.16 13.65 -11.88
CA PHE A 265 -4.83 12.38 -11.55
C PHE A 265 -6.31 12.40 -11.92
N ARG A 266 -6.99 13.53 -11.71
CA ARG A 266 -8.44 13.66 -11.97
C ARG A 266 -8.81 13.72 -13.44
N THR A 267 -7.88 14.13 -14.31
CA THR A 267 -8.16 14.41 -15.72
C THR A 267 -7.50 13.42 -16.70
N ARG A 268 -6.42 12.75 -16.30
CA ARG A 268 -5.73 11.77 -17.16
C ARG A 268 -6.49 10.45 -17.21
N GLU A 269 -6.72 9.93 -18.42
CA GLU A 269 -7.23 8.57 -18.60
C GLU A 269 -6.17 7.55 -18.20
N LEU A 270 -6.46 6.73 -17.19
CA LEU A 270 -5.52 5.73 -16.67
C LEU A 270 -5.62 4.42 -17.45
N LYS A 271 -4.49 4.00 -18.02
CA LYS A 271 -4.36 2.68 -18.66
C LYS A 271 -3.77 1.68 -17.67
N GLN A 272 -4.50 0.61 -17.43
CA GLN A 272 -3.99 -0.52 -16.63
C GLN A 272 -2.85 -1.21 -17.35
N GLY A 273 -1.92 -1.79 -16.60
CA GLY A 273 -0.78 -2.51 -17.14
C GLY A 273 -0.20 -3.51 -16.16
N ALA A 274 0.78 -4.28 -16.64
CA ALA A 274 1.62 -5.08 -15.76
C ALA A 274 2.53 -4.12 -14.99
N ALA A 275 2.28 -3.96 -13.69
CA ALA A 275 3.17 -3.20 -12.83
C ALA A 275 4.53 -3.91 -12.72
N PRO A 276 5.65 -3.16 -12.70
CA PRO A 276 6.94 -3.77 -12.40
C PRO A 276 6.89 -4.40 -11.01
N LYS A 277 7.52 -5.57 -10.86
CA LYS A 277 7.84 -6.08 -9.52
C LYS A 277 8.92 -5.17 -8.93
N ALA A 278 8.93 -5.01 -7.62
CA ALA A 278 9.79 -4.04 -6.95
C ALA A 278 11.29 -4.18 -7.30
N THR A 279 11.81 -5.41 -7.48
CA THR A 279 13.22 -5.64 -7.80
C THR A 279 13.51 -5.72 -9.29
N ALA A 280 14.73 -5.29 -9.68
CA ALA A 280 15.19 -5.18 -11.06
C ALA A 280 15.40 -6.51 -11.82
N LYS A 281 15.24 -7.68 -11.18
CA LYS A 281 15.28 -8.96 -11.91
C LYS A 281 13.98 -9.16 -12.69
N GLN A 282 13.81 -8.36 -13.74
CA GLN A 282 12.97 -8.73 -14.85
C GLN A 282 13.61 -9.96 -15.50
N ASN A 283 12.94 -11.11 -15.40
CA ASN A 283 13.39 -12.35 -15.97
C ASN A 283 13.78 -12.19 -17.46
N GLY A 284 14.99 -12.62 -17.81
CA GLY A 284 15.27 -13.29 -19.09
C GLY A 284 15.79 -12.42 -20.25
N LYS A 285 17.10 -12.16 -20.24
CA LYS A 285 17.99 -12.60 -21.33
C LYS A 285 19.16 -13.36 -20.74
#